data_AF-A0A921IED4-F1
#
_entry.id   AF-A0A921IED4-F1
#
_cell.length_a   1.000
_cell.length_b   1.000
_cell.length_c   1.000
_cell.angle_alpha   90.00
_cell.angle_beta   90.00
_cell.angle_gamma   90.00
#
_symmetry.space_group_name_H-M   'P 1'
#
loop_
_entity.id
_entity.type
_entity.pdbx_description
1 polymer ?
#
loop_
_entity_poly.entity_id
_entity_poly.type
_entity_poly.pdbx_seq_one_letter_code
_entity_poly.pdbx_strand_id
1 'polypeptide(L)'
;MFQGKILVQGVNRAEKEPLNLFDPKSVQIQWEVNQTWSLQLTAYNDGSLAYQMLESEASIFLDNQEYIIKQVADDSSSGLDSVQVTATHVYFEVQKIRKYKDYIDPEDKDKQTDVKVLKDDTDSSKSDTDDDNAKTDSSEKTEGNTTTKVTTKTTDETQQDNQNQVTYSIQDVLDHWLKDNKLGFTYEVIGSFEKKELEELQDGTGADMLSKISDTWSNAIIYPDNRKIRVYSADKFNLNRGNRIDYLNNASEIKFSTDSTSLTNMVYCIGGKYSVETTTETTTTTTTTTTSGGWGWPFPSVGEGTFMQAQRFGNDGGYRQNGFHDGLDFGSVDHPGREVHAIHGGKVTIKSYMGGLGNYVVISGGGYNVVYQEAFSSPSNIIVNVGDTVKVGDVIGYRDTNHLHVGVTKADFNVAVGKSFTNDGTWLDPLELIKNGPSDTDTETSSETNSNSNTQEYYYFAPFMYRDEESIKKYGEHPAEPIEDGRFKDKNAMIEYVKTKLQPNPSLSIDVTTTTDIKPIAGDVVHVMIKSQDVSTNFTLTGFTWYPYSYPVDNPTSITLNSNVQNILDYQNSRQKQFNKAMFELKSSTNEAINSANKFDEFGGNQQLKIWLNDFVGG
;
A
#
# COMPACT_ATOMS: atom_id res chain seq x y z
N MET A 1 -51.52 21.02 -18.03
CA MET A 1 -51.52 20.04 -19.14
C MET A 1 -50.30 20.26 -20.02
N PHE A 2 -49.43 19.26 -20.04
CA PHE A 2 -48.25 19.24 -20.91
C PHE A 2 -48.70 19.07 -22.37
N GLN A 3 -48.15 19.88 -23.28
CA GLN A 3 -48.50 19.90 -24.71
C GLN A 3 -47.27 19.69 -25.60
N GLY A 4 -46.29 18.94 -25.11
CA GLY A 4 -45.12 18.58 -25.90
C GLY A 4 -45.52 17.87 -27.19
N LYS A 5 -44.70 18.01 -28.23
CA LYS A 5 -44.83 17.19 -29.43
C LYS A 5 -43.82 16.05 -29.33
N ILE A 6 -44.22 14.86 -29.72
CA ILE A 6 -43.34 13.71 -29.87
C ILE A 6 -42.80 13.74 -31.30
N LEU A 7 -41.48 13.79 -31.45
CA LEU A 7 -40.82 13.70 -32.76
C LEU A 7 -40.03 12.41 -32.85
N VAL A 8 -40.02 11.79 -34.03
CA VAL A 8 -39.31 10.55 -34.32
C VAL A 8 -38.27 10.83 -35.40
N GLN A 9 -37.09 10.25 -35.24
CA GLN A 9 -36.01 10.28 -36.21
C GLN A 9 -35.55 8.85 -36.45
N GLY A 10 -35.78 8.34 -37.67
CA GLY A 10 -35.35 7.01 -38.07
C GLY A 10 -33.83 6.84 -38.06
N VAL A 11 -33.37 5.59 -38.06
CA VAL A 11 -31.93 5.28 -38.02
C VAL A 11 -31.23 5.85 -39.25
N ASN A 12 -30.09 6.52 -39.04
CA ASN A 12 -29.30 7.18 -40.11
C ASN A 12 -30.04 8.28 -40.90
N ARG A 13 -31.18 8.77 -40.42
CA ARG A 13 -31.90 9.90 -41.04
C ARG A 13 -31.59 11.20 -40.31
N ALA A 14 -31.60 12.31 -41.04
CA ALA A 14 -31.44 13.65 -40.48
C ALA A 14 -32.78 14.32 -40.12
N GLU A 15 -33.87 13.87 -40.74
CA GLU A 15 -35.21 14.46 -40.62
C GLU A 15 -35.92 13.97 -39.35
N LYS A 16 -36.66 14.88 -38.71
CA LYS A 16 -37.51 14.57 -37.55
C LYS A 16 -38.97 14.74 -37.95
N GLU A 17 -39.76 13.69 -37.75
CA GLU A 17 -41.17 13.65 -38.11
C GLU A 17 -42.06 13.62 -36.86
N PRO A 18 -43.19 14.36 -36.83
CA PRO A 18 -44.10 14.33 -35.70
C PRO A 18 -44.87 13.01 -35.65
N LEU A 19 -44.88 12.36 -34.48
CA LEU A 19 -45.73 11.21 -34.21
C LEU A 19 -47.13 11.72 -33.84
N ASN A 20 -48.09 11.54 -34.74
CA ASN A 20 -49.42 12.15 -34.61
C ASN A 20 -50.45 11.23 -33.95
N LEU A 21 -50.34 9.91 -34.11
CA LEU A 21 -51.31 8.95 -33.60
C LEU A 21 -50.66 7.97 -32.60
N PHE A 22 -50.94 8.20 -31.32
CA PHE A 22 -50.46 7.39 -30.20
C PHE A 22 -51.51 7.37 -29.08
N ASP A 23 -51.44 6.39 -28.17
CA ASP A 23 -52.27 6.36 -26.96
C ASP A 23 -51.70 7.32 -25.91
N PRO A 24 -52.38 8.44 -25.58
CA PRO A 24 -51.90 9.40 -24.58
C PRO A 24 -51.68 8.80 -23.20
N LYS A 25 -52.41 7.73 -22.83
CA LYS A 25 -52.33 7.10 -21.51
C LYS A 25 -51.12 6.17 -21.36
N SER A 26 -50.65 5.64 -22.49
CA SER A 26 -49.46 4.78 -22.56
C SER A 26 -48.15 5.55 -22.44
N VAL A 27 -48.16 6.86 -22.71
CA VAL A 27 -46.94 7.67 -22.67
C VAL A 27 -46.50 7.83 -21.22
N GLN A 28 -45.38 7.20 -20.89
CA GLN A 28 -44.82 7.15 -19.55
C GLN A 28 -43.35 7.50 -19.60
N ILE A 29 -42.90 8.38 -18.71
CA ILE A 29 -41.49 8.66 -18.47
C ILE A 29 -41.14 8.17 -17.08
N GLN A 30 -40.20 7.23 -16.99
CA GLN A 30 -39.67 6.75 -15.72
C GLN A 30 -38.26 7.31 -15.55
N TRP A 31 -37.99 7.90 -14.39
CA TRP A 31 -36.67 8.36 -14.00
C TRP A 31 -36.38 7.91 -12.57
N GLU A 32 -35.16 7.45 -12.33
CA GLU A 32 -34.62 7.14 -11.02
C GLU A 32 -33.14 7.52 -10.99
N VAL A 33 -32.76 8.27 -9.96
CA VAL A 33 -31.41 8.83 -9.81
C VAL A 33 -30.34 7.74 -9.97
N ASN A 34 -29.35 8.01 -10.82
CA ASN A 34 -28.21 7.13 -11.14
C ASN A 34 -28.60 5.71 -11.62
N GLN A 35 -29.85 5.45 -11.98
CA GLN A 35 -30.31 4.09 -12.33
C GLN A 35 -31.04 4.07 -13.68
N THR A 36 -32.23 4.66 -13.76
CA THR A 36 -33.13 4.51 -14.90
C THR A 36 -33.54 5.87 -15.46
N TRP A 37 -33.62 5.98 -16.78
CA TRP A 37 -34.32 7.05 -17.46
C TRP A 37 -34.87 6.52 -18.79
N SER A 38 -36.18 6.25 -18.83
CA SER A 38 -36.84 5.60 -19.95
C SER A 38 -38.13 6.30 -20.35
N LEU A 39 -38.53 6.04 -21.58
CA LEU A 39 -39.79 6.47 -22.18
C LEU A 39 -40.48 5.23 -22.75
N GLN A 40 -41.76 5.08 -22.44
CA GLN A 40 -42.64 4.09 -23.06
C GLN A 40 -43.83 4.79 -23.70
N LEU A 41 -44.29 4.27 -24.84
CA LEU A 41 -45.55 4.67 -25.48
C LEU A 41 -46.09 3.55 -26.37
N THR A 42 -47.37 3.62 -26.70
CA THR A 42 -48.03 2.82 -27.73
C THR A 42 -48.44 3.74 -28.88
N ALA A 43 -47.98 3.44 -30.09
CA ALA A 43 -48.29 4.18 -31.31
C ALA A 43 -49.21 3.36 -32.23
N TYR A 44 -50.12 4.01 -32.95
CA TYR A 44 -51.02 3.35 -33.90
C TYR A 44 -50.62 3.66 -35.34
N ASN A 45 -50.78 2.68 -36.22
CA ASN A 45 -50.44 2.83 -37.63
C ASN A 45 -51.40 3.80 -38.32
N ASP A 46 -50.94 5.02 -38.60
CA ASP A 46 -51.63 6.03 -39.39
C ASP A 46 -51.09 6.15 -40.83
N GLY A 47 -50.19 5.23 -41.22
CA GLY A 47 -49.48 5.27 -42.50
C GLY A 47 -48.42 6.39 -42.60
N SER A 48 -48.16 7.13 -41.52
CA SER A 48 -47.17 8.21 -41.51
C SER A 48 -45.74 7.68 -41.55
N LEU A 49 -44.83 8.53 -42.04
CA LEU A 49 -43.41 8.23 -42.02
C LEU A 49 -42.88 8.11 -40.57
N ALA A 50 -43.42 8.89 -39.63
CA ALA A 50 -43.04 8.81 -38.21
C ALA A 50 -43.35 7.43 -37.61
N TYR A 51 -44.52 6.86 -37.91
CA TYR A 51 -44.87 5.52 -37.46
C TYR A 51 -43.93 4.45 -38.05
N GLN A 52 -43.63 4.55 -39.35
CA GLN A 52 -42.73 3.61 -40.04
C GLN A 52 -41.26 3.71 -39.57
N MET A 53 -40.88 4.82 -38.92
CA MET A 53 -39.56 5.02 -38.31
C MET A 53 -39.44 4.44 -36.90
N LEU A 54 -40.52 3.91 -36.30
CA LEU A 54 -40.48 3.30 -34.98
C LEU A 54 -39.81 1.92 -35.05
N GLU A 55 -38.48 1.93 -35.06
CA GLU A 55 -37.63 0.74 -35.09
C GLU A 55 -36.55 0.82 -34.00
N SER A 56 -35.89 -0.31 -33.72
CA SER A 56 -34.77 -0.34 -32.78
C SER A 56 -33.66 0.63 -33.23
N GLU A 57 -33.08 1.35 -32.27
CA GLU A 57 -32.06 2.39 -32.43
C GLU A 57 -32.54 3.72 -33.05
N ALA A 58 -33.81 3.85 -33.46
CA ALA A 58 -34.37 5.15 -33.83
C ALA A 58 -34.51 6.07 -32.60
N SER A 59 -34.55 7.38 -32.84
CA SER A 59 -34.62 8.39 -31.76
C SER A 59 -36.02 8.97 -31.60
N ILE A 60 -36.48 9.09 -30.37
CA ILE A 60 -37.68 9.80 -29.95
C ILE A 60 -37.25 11.06 -29.21
N PHE A 61 -37.82 12.21 -29.58
CA PHE A 61 -37.60 13.48 -28.89
C PHE A 61 -38.87 13.90 -28.17
N LEU A 62 -38.73 14.17 -26.87
CA LEU A 62 -39.81 14.66 -26.02
C LEU A 62 -39.22 15.60 -24.95
N ASP A 63 -39.82 16.78 -24.81
CA ASP A 63 -39.42 17.78 -23.81
C ASP A 63 -37.91 18.14 -23.86
N ASN A 64 -37.41 18.33 -25.08
CA ASN A 64 -36.00 18.62 -25.39
C ASN A 64 -35.00 17.53 -24.96
N GLN A 65 -35.47 16.32 -24.66
CA GLN A 65 -34.63 15.15 -24.40
C GLN A 65 -34.78 14.11 -25.52
N GLU A 66 -33.66 13.45 -25.86
CA GLU A 66 -33.54 12.37 -26.83
C GLU A 66 -33.58 11.01 -26.11
N TYR A 67 -34.40 10.10 -26.63
CA TYR A 67 -34.53 8.72 -26.18
C TYR A 67 -34.27 7.79 -27.36
N ILE A 68 -33.47 6.75 -27.17
CA ILE A 68 -33.15 5.75 -28.19
C ILE A 68 -34.04 4.53 -27.97
N ILE A 69 -34.81 4.18 -29.01
CA ILE A 69 -35.68 3.01 -29.00
C ILE A 69 -34.82 1.76 -28.82
N LYS A 70 -35.11 0.96 -27.79
CA LYS A 70 -34.45 -0.33 -27.54
C LYS A 70 -35.34 -1.50 -27.89
N GLN A 71 -36.66 -1.34 -27.71
CA GLN A 71 -37.63 -2.38 -27.99
C GLN A 71 -38.83 -1.78 -28.73
N VAL A 72 -39.29 -2.51 -29.75
CA VAL A 72 -40.55 -2.29 -30.45
C VAL A 72 -41.24 -3.64 -30.50
N ALA A 73 -42.46 -3.71 -29.98
CA ALA A 73 -43.27 -4.92 -29.95
C ALA A 73 -44.62 -4.65 -30.59
N ASP A 74 -45.06 -5.54 -31.49
CA ASP A 74 -46.40 -5.47 -32.06
C ASP A 74 -47.45 -5.67 -30.95
N ASP A 75 -48.34 -4.70 -30.81
CA ASP A 75 -49.44 -4.73 -29.85
C ASP A 75 -50.76 -4.86 -30.61
N SER A 76 -51.29 -6.08 -30.69
CA SER A 76 -52.59 -6.37 -31.32
C SER A 76 -53.77 -6.32 -30.32
N SER A 77 -53.57 -5.83 -29.09
CA SER A 77 -54.58 -5.89 -28.01
C SER A 77 -55.80 -5.00 -28.25
N SER A 78 -55.67 -3.97 -29.07
CA SER A 78 -56.69 -2.94 -29.31
C SER A 78 -57.58 -3.21 -30.53
N GLY A 79 -57.28 -4.25 -31.33
CA GLY A 79 -57.91 -4.49 -32.64
C GLY A 79 -57.47 -3.51 -33.73
N LEU A 80 -56.55 -2.59 -33.41
CA LEU A 80 -55.86 -1.70 -34.33
C LEU A 80 -54.41 -2.17 -34.49
N ASP A 81 -53.81 -1.85 -35.63
CA ASP A 81 -52.38 -2.07 -35.86
C ASP A 81 -51.59 -1.05 -35.02
N SER A 82 -50.88 -1.55 -34.00
CA SER A 82 -50.12 -0.72 -33.06
C SER A 82 -48.81 -1.37 -32.65
N VAL A 83 -47.86 -0.53 -32.24
CA VAL A 83 -46.59 -0.96 -31.65
C VAL A 83 -46.42 -0.33 -30.28
N GLN A 84 -45.98 -1.13 -29.32
CA GLN A 84 -45.45 -0.65 -28.04
C GLN A 84 -43.95 -0.41 -28.18
N VAL A 85 -43.53 0.79 -27.81
CA VAL A 85 -42.15 1.26 -27.91
C VAL A 85 -41.60 1.50 -26.52
N THR A 86 -40.42 0.95 -26.25
CA THR A 86 -39.62 1.27 -25.07
C THR A 86 -38.27 1.82 -25.48
N ALA A 87 -37.97 3.03 -25.00
CA ALA A 87 -36.77 3.77 -25.31
C ALA A 87 -36.03 4.17 -24.02
N THR A 88 -34.70 4.19 -24.07
CA THR A 88 -33.86 4.68 -22.97
C THR A 88 -33.30 6.04 -23.32
N HIS A 89 -33.08 6.90 -22.32
CA HIS A 89 -32.48 8.21 -22.57
C HIS A 89 -31.12 8.06 -23.27
N VAL A 90 -30.81 8.96 -24.22
CA VAL A 90 -29.59 8.89 -25.06
C VAL A 90 -28.29 8.83 -24.25
N TYR A 91 -28.30 9.32 -23.01
CA TYR A 91 -27.11 9.28 -22.15
C TYR A 91 -26.60 7.85 -21.94
N PHE A 92 -27.47 6.83 -21.93
CA PHE A 92 -27.05 5.43 -21.79
C PHE A 92 -26.21 4.93 -22.98
N GLU A 93 -26.22 5.63 -24.11
CA GLU A 93 -25.35 5.33 -25.25
C GLU A 93 -23.87 5.59 -24.93
N VAL A 94 -23.56 6.22 -23.80
CA VAL A 94 -22.17 6.37 -23.30
C VAL A 94 -21.49 5.02 -23.11
N GLN A 95 -22.25 3.94 -22.86
CA GLN A 95 -21.74 2.57 -22.78
C GLN A 95 -21.03 2.10 -24.07
N LYS A 96 -21.36 2.71 -25.22
CA LYS A 96 -20.71 2.42 -26.50
C LYS A 96 -19.29 3.01 -26.58
N ILE A 97 -18.93 3.95 -25.71
CA ILE A 97 -17.55 4.43 -25.54
C ILE A 97 -16.76 3.33 -24.86
N ARG A 98 -15.68 2.87 -25.50
CA ARG A 98 -14.77 1.86 -24.96
C ARG A 98 -13.35 2.38 -24.98
N LYS A 99 -12.67 2.20 -23.86
CA LYS A 99 -11.22 2.30 -23.73
C LYS A 99 -10.71 0.88 -23.64
N TYR A 100 -9.74 0.54 -24.48
CA TYR A 100 -9.09 -0.76 -24.50
C TYR A 100 -7.71 -0.61 -23.90
N LYS A 101 -7.19 -1.69 -23.33
CA LYS A 101 -5.82 -1.72 -22.84
C LYS A 101 -4.88 -1.59 -24.04
N ASP A 102 -3.95 -0.64 -23.97
CA ASP A 102 -2.90 -0.52 -24.98
C ASP A 102 -1.90 -1.67 -24.77
N TYR A 103 -1.96 -2.68 -25.63
CA TYR A 103 -0.93 -3.71 -25.71
C TYR A 103 0.20 -3.17 -26.58
N ILE A 104 1.25 -2.63 -25.95
CA ILE A 104 2.47 -2.25 -26.64
C ILE A 104 3.36 -3.49 -26.70
N ASP A 105 3.46 -4.14 -27.86
CA ASP A 105 4.54 -5.08 -28.16
C ASP A 105 5.85 -4.25 -28.21
N PRO A 106 6.85 -4.49 -27.33
CA PRO A 106 8.09 -3.71 -27.30
C PRO A 106 8.85 -3.72 -28.63
N GLU A 107 8.59 -4.71 -29.50
CA GLU A 107 9.29 -4.91 -30.77
C GLU A 107 8.56 -4.34 -32.00
N ASP A 108 7.29 -3.95 -31.90
CA ASP A 108 6.52 -3.48 -33.05
C ASP A 108 5.72 -2.21 -32.73
N LYS A 109 6.35 -1.06 -32.96
CA LYS A 109 5.75 0.26 -32.74
C LYS A 109 4.67 0.63 -33.76
N ASP A 110 4.48 -0.17 -34.81
CA ASP A 110 3.59 0.18 -35.93
C ASP A 110 2.75 -1.03 -36.41
N LYS A 111 1.76 -1.48 -35.61
CA LYS A 111 0.34 -1.68 -36.06
C LYS A 111 -0.57 -2.40 -35.05
N GLN A 112 -1.82 -1.95 -35.07
CA GLN A 112 -3.04 -2.49 -34.47
C GLN A 112 -3.32 -3.97 -34.83
N THR A 113 -3.64 -4.76 -33.79
CA THR A 113 -4.27 -6.10 -33.76
C THR A 113 -3.40 -7.23 -34.36
N ASP A 114 -3.02 -8.32 -33.67
CA ASP A 114 -3.84 -9.38 -33.09
C ASP A 114 -3.01 -10.20 -32.07
N VAL A 115 -3.70 -10.81 -31.09
CA VAL A 115 -3.19 -11.66 -30.00
C VAL A 115 -2.04 -12.59 -30.40
N LYS A 116 -0.87 -12.49 -29.72
CA LYS A 116 0.18 -13.53 -29.75
C LYS A 116 0.03 -14.49 -28.55
N VAL A 117 -0.14 -15.78 -28.88
CA VAL A 117 -0.12 -16.93 -27.96
C VAL A 117 1.31 -17.17 -27.46
N LEU A 118 1.44 -17.49 -26.16
CA LEU A 118 2.70 -17.77 -25.46
C LEU A 118 3.65 -18.67 -26.27
N LYS A 119 4.89 -18.20 -26.45
CA LYS A 119 6.05 -19.09 -26.56
C LYS A 119 6.87 -18.94 -25.30
N ASP A 120 7.11 -20.09 -24.66
CA ASP A 120 8.21 -20.33 -23.74
C ASP A 120 9.52 -19.85 -24.39
N ASP A 121 10.25 -18.96 -23.73
CA ASP A 121 11.63 -19.20 -23.30
C ASP A 121 12.32 -17.91 -22.79
N THR A 122 12.86 -18.03 -21.57
CA THR A 122 14.10 -17.43 -21.03
C THR A 122 14.47 -15.94 -21.19
N ASP A 123 14.51 -15.29 -20.02
CA ASP A 123 15.65 -14.54 -19.44
C ASP A 123 15.78 -13.00 -19.59
N SER A 124 15.79 -12.36 -18.42
CA SER A 124 16.56 -11.18 -17.97
C SER A 124 16.52 -9.85 -18.74
N SER A 125 15.99 -8.79 -18.12
CA SER A 125 16.83 -7.77 -17.41
C SER A 125 16.07 -6.49 -16.96
N LYS A 126 16.25 -6.17 -15.66
CA LYS A 126 16.34 -4.86 -14.95
C LYS A 126 15.35 -3.70 -15.20
N SER A 127 14.82 -3.18 -14.08
CA SER A 127 15.20 -1.83 -13.61
C SER A 127 14.94 -1.66 -12.10
N ASP A 128 15.99 -1.38 -11.34
CA ASP A 128 15.94 -0.89 -9.96
C ASP A 128 15.41 0.56 -9.94
N THR A 129 14.42 0.82 -9.09
CA THR A 129 14.12 2.17 -8.60
C THR A 129 14.14 2.12 -7.09
N ASP A 130 15.25 2.61 -6.52
CA ASP A 130 15.37 2.91 -5.09
C ASP A 130 14.40 4.06 -4.75
N ASP A 131 13.31 3.73 -4.06
CA ASP A 131 12.43 4.70 -3.41
C ASP A 131 12.54 4.46 -1.90
N ASP A 132 13.50 5.15 -1.27
CA ASP A 132 13.84 4.98 0.13
C ASP A 132 12.74 5.56 1.05
N ASN A 133 11.70 4.76 1.28
CA ASN A 133 10.66 5.00 2.29
C ASN A 133 11.07 4.42 3.68
N ALA A 134 12.36 4.14 3.87
CA ALA A 134 12.90 3.48 5.05
C ALA A 134 13.68 4.45 5.95
N LYS A 135 13.34 4.52 7.24
CA LYS A 135 14.11 5.26 8.24
C LYS A 135 15.05 4.30 8.96
N THR A 136 16.35 4.60 8.96
CA THR A 136 17.36 3.82 9.67
C THR A 136 17.87 4.58 10.89
N ASP A 137 17.76 3.98 12.07
CA ASP A 137 18.36 4.47 13.32
C ASP A 137 19.39 3.43 13.82
N SER A 138 20.53 3.89 14.34
CA SER A 138 21.59 3.00 14.84
C SER A 138 22.09 3.43 16.22
N SER A 139 22.38 2.47 17.09
CA SER A 139 23.01 2.68 18.38
C SER A 139 24.15 1.70 18.62
N GLU A 140 25.18 2.13 19.34
CA GLU A 140 26.39 1.35 19.58
C GLU A 140 26.77 1.43 21.06
N LYS A 141 27.10 0.28 21.65
CA LYS A 141 27.58 0.18 23.03
C LYS A 141 28.77 -0.77 23.11
N THR A 142 29.85 -0.32 23.74
CA THR A 142 31.03 -1.14 24.02
C THR A 142 31.10 -1.46 25.51
N GLU A 143 31.30 -2.73 25.85
CA GLU A 143 31.46 -3.20 27.22
C GLU A 143 32.60 -4.23 27.28
N GLY A 144 33.73 -3.84 27.88
CA GLY A 144 34.95 -4.64 27.85
C GLY A 144 35.56 -4.73 26.45
N ASN A 145 35.82 -5.94 25.98
CA ASN A 145 36.37 -6.21 24.65
C ASN A 145 35.30 -6.50 23.58
N THR A 146 34.03 -6.33 23.93
CA THR A 146 32.88 -6.65 23.08
C THR A 146 32.14 -5.36 22.73
N THR A 147 31.89 -5.16 21.43
CA THR A 147 31.10 -4.04 20.90
C THR A 147 29.82 -4.59 20.30
N THR A 148 28.67 -4.10 20.77
CA THR A 148 27.35 -4.46 20.23
C THR A 148 26.75 -3.25 19.51
N LYS A 149 26.45 -3.41 18.23
CA LYS A 149 25.76 -2.43 17.39
C LYS A 149 24.35 -2.92 17.09
N VAL A 150 23.36 -2.09 17.38
CA VAL A 150 21.95 -2.36 17.06
C VAL A 150 21.50 -1.36 16.00
N THR A 151 21.08 -1.87 14.85
CA THR A 151 20.52 -1.08 13.74
C THR A 151 19.05 -1.43 13.59
N THR A 152 18.18 -0.42 13.61
CA THR A 152 16.75 -0.57 13.34
C THR A 152 16.40 0.10 12.03
N LYS A 153 15.83 -0.64 11.08
CA LYS A 153 15.28 -0.13 9.83
C LYS A 153 13.75 -0.21 9.91
N THR A 154 13.10 0.94 9.91
CA THR A 154 11.64 1.02 9.83
C THR A 154 11.23 1.18 8.37
N THR A 155 10.44 0.25 7.86
CA THR A 155 9.91 0.26 6.49
C THR A 155 8.40 0.44 6.57
N ASP A 156 7.88 1.46 5.89
CA ASP A 156 6.44 1.64 5.76
C ASP A 156 5.86 0.62 4.78
N GLU A 157 5.03 -0.30 5.28
CA GLU A 157 4.47 -1.43 4.52
C GLU A 157 3.15 -1.07 3.85
N THR A 158 2.73 0.20 3.91
CA THR A 158 1.57 0.71 3.16
C THR A 158 1.74 0.66 1.64
N GLN A 159 2.82 0.05 1.13
CA GLN A 159 3.25 0.01 -0.27
C GLN A 159 3.14 -1.37 -0.95
N GLN A 160 2.63 -2.43 -0.31
CA GLN A 160 2.54 -3.75 -0.97
C GLN A 160 1.24 -4.00 -1.76
N ASP A 161 0.18 -3.22 -1.56
CA ASP A 161 -1.08 -3.28 -2.36
C ASP A 161 -1.36 -2.00 -3.16
N ASN A 162 -0.48 -0.99 -3.07
CA ASN A 162 -0.73 0.38 -3.54
C ASN A 162 -0.05 0.76 -4.85
N GLN A 163 0.63 -0.15 -5.56
CA GLN A 163 1.40 0.22 -6.76
C GLN A 163 0.57 0.83 -7.90
N ASN A 164 -0.77 0.76 -7.86
CA ASN A 164 -1.64 1.35 -8.89
C ASN A 164 -2.70 2.32 -8.33
N GLN A 165 -2.66 2.76 -7.07
CA GLN A 165 -3.64 3.76 -6.60
C GLN A 165 -3.19 5.18 -6.96
N VAL A 166 -4.00 5.85 -7.79
CA VAL A 166 -3.78 7.23 -8.23
C VAL A 166 -4.92 8.11 -7.73
N THR A 167 -4.59 9.31 -7.28
CA THR A 167 -5.58 10.29 -6.81
C THR A 167 -6.29 10.95 -8.00
N TYR A 168 -7.58 10.65 -8.18
CA TYR A 168 -8.39 11.21 -9.26
C TYR A 168 -9.47 12.17 -8.74
N SER A 169 -9.78 13.18 -9.54
CA SER A 169 -11.03 13.95 -9.47
C SER A 169 -12.08 13.33 -10.39
N ILE A 170 -13.35 13.73 -10.22
CA ILE A 170 -14.43 13.32 -11.14
C ILE A 170 -14.11 13.76 -12.57
N GLN A 171 -13.48 14.93 -12.76
CA GLN A 171 -13.07 15.41 -14.07
C GLN A 171 -12.04 14.49 -14.71
N ASP A 172 -11.04 14.01 -13.95
CA ASP A 172 -10.03 13.09 -14.49
C ASP A 172 -10.67 11.78 -14.95
N VAL A 173 -11.63 11.26 -14.17
CA VAL A 173 -12.43 10.09 -14.56
C VAL A 173 -13.24 10.35 -15.83
N LEU A 174 -13.93 11.49 -15.93
CA LEU A 174 -14.70 11.82 -17.13
C LEU A 174 -13.81 12.02 -18.35
N ASP A 175 -12.67 12.68 -18.22
CA ASP A 175 -11.71 12.90 -19.30
C ASP A 175 -11.13 11.59 -19.82
N HIS A 176 -10.85 10.61 -18.95
CA HIS A 176 -10.29 9.32 -19.38
C HIS A 176 -11.15 8.63 -20.45
N TRP A 177 -12.48 8.65 -20.31
CA TRP A 177 -13.41 8.04 -21.28
C TRP A 177 -13.92 9.01 -22.33
N LEU A 178 -14.28 10.24 -21.95
CA LEU A 178 -15.03 11.15 -22.84
C LEU A 178 -14.13 12.05 -23.68
N LYS A 179 -12.86 12.22 -23.33
CA LYS A 179 -11.95 13.03 -24.15
C LYS A 179 -11.79 12.43 -25.55
N ASP A 180 -11.97 13.26 -26.56
CA ASP A 180 -11.86 12.91 -27.99
C ASP A 180 -12.79 11.78 -28.46
N ASN A 181 -13.90 11.53 -27.73
CA ASN A 181 -14.88 10.53 -28.14
C ASN A 181 -15.57 10.93 -29.46
N LYS A 182 -15.87 9.94 -30.31
CA LYS A 182 -16.51 10.14 -31.63
C LYS A 182 -18.03 10.18 -31.58
N LEU A 183 -18.64 9.97 -30.41
CA LEU A 183 -20.08 9.83 -30.22
C LEU A 183 -20.76 11.12 -29.75
N GLY A 184 -20.00 12.23 -29.68
CA GLY A 184 -20.52 13.57 -29.35
C GLY A 184 -20.83 13.76 -27.87
N PHE A 185 -20.34 12.89 -26.99
CA PHE A 185 -20.51 13.06 -25.55
C PHE A 185 -19.63 14.20 -25.04
N THR A 186 -20.17 15.00 -24.13
CA THR A 186 -19.45 16.04 -23.41
C THR A 186 -19.82 15.95 -21.94
N TYR A 187 -19.14 16.67 -21.06
CA TYR A 187 -19.49 16.67 -19.65
C TYR A 187 -19.39 18.04 -18.99
N GLU A 188 -19.97 18.14 -17.80
CA GLU A 188 -19.88 19.29 -16.91
C GLU A 188 -20.03 18.81 -15.46
N VAL A 189 -19.12 19.26 -14.58
CA VAL A 189 -19.18 18.95 -13.15
C VAL A 189 -19.66 20.19 -12.41
N ILE A 190 -20.76 20.04 -11.65
CA ILE A 190 -21.49 21.14 -11.01
C ILE A 190 -21.51 20.90 -9.50
N GLY A 191 -20.55 21.50 -8.81
CA GLY A 191 -20.37 21.29 -7.37
C GLY A 191 -18.90 21.21 -6.97
N SER A 192 -18.67 20.88 -5.71
CA SER A 192 -17.34 20.62 -5.18
C SER A 192 -17.23 19.17 -4.75
N PHE A 193 -16.18 18.50 -5.22
CA PHE A 193 -15.88 17.11 -4.91
C PHE A 193 -14.44 17.00 -4.44
N GLU A 194 -14.22 16.22 -3.39
CA GLU A 194 -12.87 15.85 -2.98
C GLU A 194 -12.28 14.88 -4.00
N LYS A 195 -10.95 14.91 -4.16
CA LYS A 195 -10.29 13.85 -4.90
C LYS A 195 -10.31 12.55 -4.09
N LYS A 196 -10.34 11.41 -4.78
CA LYS A 196 -10.33 10.08 -4.16
C LYS A 196 -9.25 9.25 -4.84
N GLU A 197 -8.59 8.40 -4.05
CA GLU A 197 -7.64 7.45 -4.61
C GLU A 197 -8.40 6.24 -5.13
N LEU A 198 -8.09 5.89 -6.37
CA LEU A 198 -8.66 4.77 -7.10
C LEU A 198 -7.52 3.98 -7.73
N GLU A 199 -7.75 2.71 -7.99
CA GLU A 199 -6.93 1.98 -8.96
C GLU A 199 -6.85 2.79 -10.26
N GLU A 200 -5.67 2.75 -10.89
CA GLU A 200 -5.38 3.43 -12.13
C GLU A 200 -6.51 3.18 -13.14
N LEU A 201 -6.96 4.22 -13.83
CA LEU A 201 -8.05 4.11 -14.79
C LEU A 201 -7.54 3.30 -15.99
N GLN A 202 -7.90 2.02 -16.04
CA GLN A 202 -7.53 1.09 -17.11
C GLN A 202 -8.58 1.10 -18.23
N ASP A 203 -8.77 -0.04 -18.89
CA ASP A 203 -9.79 -0.28 -19.89
C ASP A 203 -11.20 -0.40 -19.29
N GLY A 204 -12.21 -0.21 -20.14
CA GLY A 204 -13.60 -0.26 -19.72
C GLY A 204 -14.52 0.53 -20.63
N THR A 205 -15.79 0.55 -20.27
CA THR A 205 -16.87 1.24 -20.97
C THR A 205 -17.20 2.57 -20.31
N GLY A 206 -17.89 3.45 -21.04
CA GLY A 206 -18.47 4.66 -20.45
C GLY A 206 -19.54 4.36 -19.38
N ALA A 207 -20.10 3.15 -19.32
CA ALA A 207 -20.95 2.75 -18.20
C ALA A 207 -20.12 2.50 -16.93
N ASP A 208 -18.97 1.84 -17.05
CA ASP A 208 -18.04 1.63 -15.94
C ASP A 208 -17.53 2.96 -15.36
N MET A 209 -17.34 3.96 -16.23
CA MET A 209 -17.05 5.34 -15.81
C MET A 209 -18.16 5.92 -14.91
N LEU A 210 -19.44 5.79 -15.31
CA LEU A 210 -20.56 6.29 -14.51
C LEU A 210 -20.66 5.56 -13.16
N SER A 211 -20.53 4.23 -13.16
CA SER A 211 -20.54 3.41 -11.94
C SER A 211 -19.38 3.78 -11.01
N LYS A 212 -18.15 3.90 -11.53
CA LYS A 212 -17.00 4.37 -10.74
C LYS A 212 -17.28 5.72 -10.08
N ILE A 213 -17.92 6.66 -10.78
CA ILE A 213 -18.29 7.96 -10.20
C ILE A 213 -19.32 7.78 -9.07
N SER A 214 -20.41 7.04 -9.29
CA SER A 214 -21.46 6.87 -8.29
C SER A 214 -21.00 6.09 -7.05
N ASP A 215 -20.11 5.12 -7.24
CA ASP A 215 -19.65 4.23 -6.16
C ASP A 215 -18.56 4.90 -5.31
N THR A 216 -17.74 5.74 -5.94
CA THR A 216 -16.63 6.44 -5.27
C THR A 216 -17.10 7.71 -4.55
N TRP A 217 -17.95 8.50 -5.21
CA TRP A 217 -18.48 9.75 -4.67
C TRP A 217 -19.96 9.60 -4.34
N SER A 218 -20.26 9.19 -3.10
CA SER A 218 -21.64 8.96 -2.63
C SER A 218 -22.56 10.19 -2.72
N ASN A 219 -21.99 11.40 -2.86
CA ASN A 219 -22.74 12.64 -3.05
C ASN A 219 -22.88 13.07 -4.53
N ALA A 220 -22.40 12.26 -5.49
CA ALA A 220 -22.46 12.54 -6.91
C ALA A 220 -23.80 12.08 -7.51
N ILE A 221 -24.46 13.00 -8.21
CA ILE A 221 -25.72 12.76 -8.91
C ILE A 221 -25.51 13.00 -10.39
N ILE A 222 -25.70 11.96 -11.20
CA ILE A 222 -25.60 12.01 -12.65
C ILE A 222 -26.98 12.38 -13.21
N TYR A 223 -27.09 13.58 -13.78
CA TYR A 223 -28.33 14.06 -14.41
C TYR A 223 -28.03 14.73 -15.75
N PRO A 224 -27.92 13.93 -16.84
CA PRO A 224 -27.48 14.41 -18.13
C PRO A 224 -28.50 15.32 -18.83
N ASP A 225 -28.01 16.11 -19.78
CA ASP A 225 -28.81 16.82 -20.76
C ASP A 225 -28.44 16.29 -22.14
N ASN A 226 -29.28 15.40 -22.66
CA ASN A 226 -28.95 14.60 -23.84
C ASN A 226 -27.58 13.92 -23.69
N ARG A 227 -26.63 14.21 -24.59
CA ARG A 227 -25.25 13.67 -24.59
C ARG A 227 -24.27 14.47 -23.71
N LYS A 228 -24.73 15.51 -23.02
CA LYS A 228 -23.94 16.25 -22.04
C LYS A 228 -24.13 15.62 -20.67
N ILE A 229 -23.16 14.82 -20.24
CA ILE A 229 -23.14 14.20 -18.91
C ILE A 229 -22.91 15.29 -17.87
N ARG A 230 -23.92 15.59 -17.03
CA ARG A 230 -23.74 16.51 -15.91
C ARG A 230 -23.67 15.73 -14.60
N VAL A 231 -22.62 16.00 -13.82
CA VAL A 231 -22.43 15.42 -12.50
C VAL A 231 -22.59 16.52 -11.46
N TYR A 232 -23.62 16.43 -10.64
CA TYR A 232 -23.95 17.40 -9.61
C TYR A 232 -23.53 16.91 -8.23
N SER A 233 -23.01 17.80 -7.38
CA SER A 233 -23.00 17.52 -5.95
C SER A 233 -24.43 17.62 -5.39
N ALA A 234 -24.74 16.84 -4.36
CA ALA A 234 -26.07 16.78 -3.77
C ALA A 234 -26.64 18.17 -3.41
N ASP A 235 -25.84 19.11 -2.90
CA ASP A 235 -26.29 20.47 -2.55
C ASP A 235 -26.65 21.34 -3.77
N LYS A 236 -26.10 21.04 -4.95
CA LYS A 236 -26.39 21.77 -6.20
C LYS A 236 -27.58 21.18 -6.93
N PHE A 237 -27.79 19.87 -6.81
CA PHE A 237 -28.94 19.20 -7.42
C PHE A 237 -30.21 19.36 -6.58
N ASN A 238 -30.08 19.19 -5.25
CA ASN A 238 -31.20 19.13 -4.34
C ASN A 238 -31.60 20.54 -3.90
N LEU A 239 -32.56 21.12 -4.62
CA LEU A 239 -32.98 22.51 -4.41
C LEU A 239 -34.41 22.56 -3.87
N ASN A 240 -34.62 23.35 -2.83
CA ASN A 240 -35.96 23.65 -2.32
C ASN A 240 -36.59 24.77 -3.16
N ARG A 241 -37.59 24.41 -3.98
CA ARG A 241 -38.34 25.35 -4.83
C ARG A 241 -39.68 25.78 -4.22
N GLY A 242 -39.95 25.40 -2.97
CA GLY A 242 -41.20 25.72 -2.27
C GLY A 242 -42.39 24.82 -2.64
N ASN A 243 -42.16 23.74 -3.40
CA ASN A 243 -43.19 22.79 -3.77
C ASN A 243 -43.63 21.93 -2.57
N ARG A 244 -44.91 21.55 -2.57
CA ARG A 244 -45.55 20.86 -1.44
C ARG A 244 -46.39 19.69 -1.90
N ILE A 245 -46.38 18.62 -1.10
CA ILE A 245 -47.22 17.44 -1.26
C ILE A 245 -48.00 17.28 0.05
N ASP A 246 -49.29 17.56 0.02
CA ASP A 246 -50.19 17.43 1.15
C ASP A 246 -51.15 16.25 0.88
N TYR A 247 -51.12 15.24 1.75
CA TYR A 247 -52.00 14.08 1.66
C TYR A 247 -53.48 14.50 1.71
N LEU A 248 -54.29 13.90 0.83
CA LEU A 248 -55.70 14.23 0.56
C LEU A 248 -55.95 15.59 -0.12
N ASN A 249 -54.91 16.35 -0.46
CA ASN A 249 -55.05 17.58 -1.24
C ASN A 249 -54.54 17.36 -2.68
N ASN A 250 -53.24 17.12 -2.83
CA ASN A 250 -52.60 16.88 -4.14
C ASN A 250 -51.90 15.51 -4.25
N ALA A 251 -52.04 14.68 -3.21
CA ALA A 251 -51.66 13.27 -3.21
C ALA A 251 -52.83 12.40 -2.72
N SER A 252 -53.14 11.36 -3.48
CA SER A 252 -54.15 10.37 -3.12
C SER A 252 -53.59 9.28 -2.20
N GLU A 253 -52.29 9.02 -2.28
CA GLU A 253 -51.60 8.01 -1.48
C GLU A 253 -50.19 8.46 -1.13
N ILE A 254 -49.77 8.24 0.11
CA ILE A 254 -48.39 8.37 0.54
C ILE A 254 -48.04 7.13 1.38
N LYS A 255 -47.07 6.34 0.91
CA LYS A 255 -46.57 5.13 1.55
C LYS A 255 -45.17 5.39 2.10
N PHE A 256 -44.96 5.09 3.37
CA PHE A 256 -43.63 5.05 3.97
C PHE A 256 -43.18 3.61 4.12
N SER A 257 -41.98 3.32 3.65
CA SER A 257 -41.33 2.02 3.80
C SER A 257 -40.00 2.22 4.50
N THR A 258 -39.79 1.53 5.62
CA THR A 258 -38.49 1.51 6.31
C THR A 258 -37.79 0.19 6.00
N ASP A 259 -36.53 0.26 5.56
CA ASP A 259 -35.70 -0.92 5.29
C ASP A 259 -34.42 -0.87 6.13
N SER A 260 -34.21 -1.91 6.94
CA SER A 260 -33.05 -2.09 7.81
C SER A 260 -32.06 -3.14 7.29
N THR A 261 -32.24 -3.66 6.07
CA THR A 261 -31.34 -4.65 5.47
C THR A 261 -29.91 -4.11 5.36
N SER A 262 -29.75 -2.82 5.06
CA SER A 262 -28.45 -2.16 4.96
C SER A 262 -28.01 -1.44 6.24
N LEU A 263 -28.71 -1.65 7.36
CA LEU A 263 -28.37 -1.02 8.64
C LEU A 263 -27.01 -1.52 9.10
N THR A 264 -26.07 -0.61 9.29
CA THR A 264 -24.74 -0.91 9.84
C THR A 264 -24.37 0.16 10.85
N ASN A 265 -24.02 -0.23 12.07
CA ASN A 265 -23.73 0.71 13.16
C ASN A 265 -22.45 0.40 13.93
N MET A 266 -21.69 -0.60 13.50
CA MET A 266 -20.35 -0.86 13.98
C MET A 266 -19.47 -1.44 12.88
N VAL A 267 -18.16 -1.22 12.96
CA VAL A 267 -17.20 -1.72 11.97
C VAL A 267 -15.81 -1.88 12.57
N TYR A 268 -15.12 -2.95 12.18
CA TYR A 268 -13.74 -3.19 12.57
C TYR A 268 -12.79 -2.46 11.62
N CYS A 269 -11.93 -1.61 12.18
CA CYS A 269 -11.08 -0.67 11.42
C CYS A 269 -9.61 -1.09 11.52
N ILE A 270 -8.95 -1.22 10.37
CA ILE A 270 -7.53 -1.59 10.24
C ILE A 270 -6.83 -0.50 9.40
N GLY A 271 -5.81 0.14 9.98
CA GLY A 271 -5.01 1.19 9.32
C GLY A 271 -3.71 0.68 8.72
N GLY A 272 -2.85 1.62 8.32
CA GLY A 272 -1.53 1.33 7.76
C GLY A 272 -0.63 0.50 8.68
N LYS A 273 0.23 -0.30 8.05
CA LYS A 273 1.23 -1.17 8.70
C LYS A 273 2.66 -0.67 8.41
N TYR A 274 3.60 -0.98 9.29
CA TYR A 274 5.03 -0.76 9.10
C TYR A 274 5.82 -1.90 9.74
N SER A 275 6.94 -2.30 9.13
CA SER A 275 7.88 -3.24 9.74
C SER A 275 9.06 -2.53 10.34
N VAL A 276 9.60 -3.14 11.41
CA VAL A 276 10.88 -2.77 11.99
C VAL A 276 11.79 -3.99 11.90
N GLU A 277 12.84 -3.87 11.10
CA GLU A 277 13.94 -4.82 11.06
C GLU A 277 15.01 -4.38 12.07
N THR A 278 15.36 -5.26 13.02
CA THR A 278 16.42 -5.02 14.00
C THR A 278 17.59 -5.96 13.74
N THR A 279 18.74 -5.40 13.36
CA THR A 279 20.00 -6.10 13.21
C THR A 279 20.88 -5.85 14.42
N THR A 280 21.36 -6.92 15.06
CA THR A 280 22.32 -6.85 16.17
C THR A 280 23.64 -7.48 15.75
N GLU A 281 24.69 -6.67 15.69
CA GLU A 281 26.05 -7.10 15.41
C GLU A 281 26.86 -7.09 16.70
N THR A 282 27.52 -8.20 17.03
CA THR A 282 28.41 -8.30 18.18
C THR A 282 29.82 -8.60 17.71
N THR A 283 30.74 -7.68 17.98
CA THR A 283 32.16 -7.81 17.63
C THR A 283 32.99 -7.99 18.90
N THR A 284 33.68 -9.12 19.03
CA THR A 284 34.56 -9.43 20.17
C THR A 284 36.01 -9.32 19.74
N THR A 285 36.80 -8.52 20.45
CA THR A 285 38.22 -8.29 20.17
C THR A 285 39.09 -9.05 21.16
N THR A 286 40.00 -9.90 20.70
CA THR A 286 40.97 -10.60 21.56
C THR A 286 42.36 -10.07 21.31
N THR A 287 43.04 -9.62 22.37
CA THR A 287 44.43 -9.15 22.31
C THR A 287 45.31 -10.09 23.12
N THR A 288 46.32 -10.67 22.47
CA THR A 288 47.27 -11.59 23.13
C THR A 288 48.65 -10.96 23.11
N THR A 289 49.30 -10.86 24.27
CA THR A 289 50.67 -10.34 24.43
C THR A 289 51.63 -11.47 24.75
N THR A 290 52.69 -11.63 23.96
CA THR A 290 53.79 -12.57 24.24
C THR A 290 55.13 -11.84 24.24
N THR A 291 55.85 -11.89 25.35
CA THR A 291 57.22 -11.37 25.49
C THR A 291 58.25 -12.44 25.07
N SER A 292 58.96 -12.26 23.95
CA SER A 292 60.17 -13.01 23.61
C SER A 292 61.41 -12.13 23.85
N GLY A 293 62.37 -12.62 24.63
CA GLY A 293 63.55 -11.85 25.03
C GLY A 293 64.51 -11.54 23.87
N GLY A 294 64.66 -10.25 23.58
CA GLY A 294 65.84 -9.57 23.00
C GLY A 294 66.60 -10.30 21.91
N TRP A 295 67.68 -10.99 22.28
CA TRP A 295 68.63 -11.61 21.36
C TRP A 295 69.26 -12.85 22.01
N GLY A 296 69.82 -13.76 21.21
CA GLY A 296 70.45 -15.00 21.68
C GLY A 296 71.68 -15.40 20.87
N TRP A 297 72.50 -16.30 21.41
CA TRP A 297 73.67 -16.83 20.71
C TRP A 297 73.29 -17.99 19.78
N PRO A 298 73.88 -18.10 18.57
CA PRO A 298 73.52 -19.16 17.63
C PRO A 298 74.02 -20.54 18.08
N PHE A 299 75.00 -20.58 18.98
CA PHE A 299 75.47 -21.76 19.70
C PHE A 299 75.40 -21.49 21.22
N PRO A 300 74.22 -21.62 21.84
CA PRO A 300 73.99 -21.20 23.23
C PRO A 300 74.89 -21.88 24.27
N SER A 301 75.36 -23.10 23.99
CA SER A 301 76.27 -23.85 24.87
C SER A 301 77.64 -23.18 25.04
N VAL A 302 78.04 -22.34 24.07
CA VAL A 302 79.31 -21.59 24.09
C VAL A 302 79.06 -20.14 24.52
N GLY A 303 77.90 -19.58 24.15
CA GLY A 303 77.59 -18.18 24.37
C GLY A 303 78.46 -17.28 23.48
N GLU A 304 79.07 -16.25 24.06
CA GLU A 304 79.93 -15.30 23.34
C GLU A 304 81.23 -15.92 22.80
N GLY A 305 81.80 -16.90 23.49
CA GLY A 305 83.06 -17.53 23.08
C GLY A 305 84.22 -16.55 22.85
N THR A 306 85.09 -16.86 21.88
CA THR A 306 86.23 -16.01 21.48
C THR A 306 86.36 -15.94 19.97
N PHE A 307 86.61 -14.75 19.43
CA PHE A 307 86.77 -14.53 17.99
C PHE A 307 88.17 -14.01 17.64
N MET A 308 88.78 -14.61 16.62
CA MET A 308 89.97 -14.08 15.95
C MET A 308 89.62 -12.78 15.20
N GLN A 309 90.63 -11.97 14.90
CA GLN A 309 90.42 -10.69 14.20
C GLN A 309 89.67 -10.84 12.88
N ALA A 310 89.99 -11.87 12.08
CA ALA A 310 89.35 -12.12 10.80
C ALA A 310 87.89 -12.61 10.89
N GLN A 311 87.44 -13.07 12.07
CA GLN A 311 86.07 -13.53 12.32
C GLN A 311 85.14 -12.41 12.79
N ARG A 312 85.69 -11.32 13.33
CA ARG A 312 84.92 -10.21 13.90
C ARG A 312 84.33 -9.33 12.80
N PHE A 313 83.21 -8.69 13.11
CA PHE A 313 82.63 -7.63 12.29
C PHE A 313 83.60 -6.44 12.19
N GLY A 314 83.59 -5.75 11.05
CA GLY A 314 84.39 -4.55 10.83
C GLY A 314 85.76 -4.83 10.21
N ASN A 315 86.80 -4.16 10.70
CA ASN A 315 88.15 -4.27 10.13
C ASN A 315 88.75 -5.66 10.42
N ASP A 316 88.91 -6.46 9.38
CA ASP A 316 89.34 -7.85 9.51
C ASP A 316 90.87 -8.05 9.52
N GLY A 317 91.64 -6.97 9.29
CA GLY A 317 93.10 -7.03 9.15
C GLY A 317 93.59 -7.03 7.70
N GLY A 318 92.70 -6.80 6.73
CA GLY A 318 93.02 -6.69 5.30
C GLY A 318 92.89 -8.00 4.52
N TYR A 319 92.13 -8.97 5.03
CA TYR A 319 91.95 -10.28 4.40
C TYR A 319 90.85 -10.28 3.34
N ARG A 320 89.80 -9.46 3.54
CA ARG A 320 88.70 -9.27 2.57
C ARG A 320 88.92 -8.02 1.71
N GLN A 321 88.14 -7.93 0.63
CA GLN A 321 88.07 -6.72 -0.17
C GLN A 321 87.73 -5.52 0.73
N ASN A 322 88.49 -4.43 0.59
CA ASN A 322 88.41 -3.23 1.43
C ASN A 322 88.69 -3.45 2.94
N GLY A 323 89.17 -4.64 3.34
CA GLY A 323 89.47 -4.98 4.74
C GLY A 323 88.25 -4.96 5.67
N PHE A 324 87.03 -5.11 5.13
CA PHE A 324 85.79 -5.06 5.90
C PHE A 324 85.06 -6.41 5.87
N HIS A 325 84.58 -6.82 7.05
CA HIS A 325 83.75 -7.99 7.25
C HIS A 325 82.36 -7.56 7.74
N ASP A 326 81.33 -7.94 6.99
CA ASP A 326 79.93 -7.53 7.17
C ASP A 326 79.13 -8.34 8.19
N GLY A 327 79.77 -9.29 8.86
CA GLY A 327 79.12 -10.12 9.88
C GLY A 327 80.10 -10.65 10.92
N LEU A 328 79.67 -11.71 11.60
CA LEU A 328 80.42 -12.38 12.66
C LEU A 328 80.49 -13.88 12.36
N ASP A 329 81.71 -14.41 12.31
CA ASP A 329 81.97 -15.81 11.99
C ASP A 329 82.12 -16.65 13.26
N PHE A 330 81.27 -17.66 13.39
CA PHE A 330 81.31 -18.66 14.46
C PHE A 330 81.93 -19.95 13.89
N GLY A 331 83.22 -20.17 14.14
CA GLY A 331 83.95 -21.33 13.63
C GLY A 331 83.59 -22.63 14.34
N SER A 332 83.78 -23.77 13.68
CA SER A 332 83.44 -25.08 14.26
C SER A 332 84.36 -25.50 15.41
N VAL A 333 85.54 -24.88 15.51
CA VAL A 333 86.53 -25.11 16.56
C VAL A 333 86.29 -24.19 17.76
N ASP A 334 86.12 -22.89 17.52
CA ASP A 334 85.90 -21.87 18.57
C ASP A 334 84.47 -21.84 19.11
N HIS A 335 83.48 -22.16 18.28
CA HIS A 335 82.06 -22.27 18.65
C HIS A 335 81.51 -23.66 18.26
N PRO A 336 81.89 -24.73 18.98
CA PRO A 336 81.47 -26.08 18.66
C PRO A 336 79.95 -26.25 18.84
N GLY A 337 79.32 -26.93 17.88
CA GLY A 337 77.88 -27.17 17.86
C GLY A 337 77.38 -27.43 16.45
N ARG A 338 76.39 -28.31 16.33
CA ARG A 338 75.76 -28.61 15.03
C ARG A 338 74.50 -27.80 14.81
N GLU A 339 73.70 -27.59 15.86
CA GLU A 339 72.45 -26.83 15.79
C GLU A 339 72.73 -25.32 15.77
N VAL A 340 72.27 -24.66 14.70
CA VAL A 340 72.29 -23.20 14.59
C VAL A 340 70.96 -22.69 15.12
N HIS A 341 71.03 -21.85 16.16
CA HIS A 341 69.86 -21.25 16.81
C HIS A 341 69.62 -19.83 16.29
N ALA A 342 68.35 -19.44 16.15
CA ALA A 342 67.99 -18.08 15.78
C ALA A 342 68.44 -17.09 16.86
N ILE A 343 69.24 -16.09 16.47
CA ILE A 343 69.71 -15.02 17.36
C ILE A 343 68.66 -13.94 17.61
N HIS A 344 67.63 -13.85 16.75
CA HIS A 344 66.52 -12.90 16.85
C HIS A 344 65.23 -13.54 16.33
N GLY A 345 64.08 -13.18 16.92
CA GLY A 345 62.78 -13.64 16.46
C GLY A 345 62.32 -12.91 15.19
N GLY A 346 61.53 -13.57 14.36
CA GLY A 346 61.03 -12.97 13.12
C GLY A 346 60.47 -13.99 12.15
N LYS A 347 60.09 -13.52 10.96
CA LYS A 347 59.58 -14.36 9.90
C LYS A 347 60.70 -14.70 8.92
N VAL A 348 60.80 -15.97 8.50
CA VAL A 348 61.72 -16.38 7.45
C VAL A 348 61.24 -15.80 6.12
N THR A 349 62.02 -14.89 5.56
CA THR A 349 61.68 -14.16 4.33
C THR A 349 62.42 -14.71 3.12
N ILE A 350 63.61 -15.27 3.31
CA ILE A 350 64.43 -15.84 2.23
C ILE A 350 65.05 -17.14 2.70
N LYS A 351 65.00 -18.17 1.86
CA LYS A 351 65.79 -19.40 1.95
C LYS A 351 66.29 -19.72 0.55
N SER A 352 67.58 -19.52 0.29
CA SER A 352 68.12 -19.59 -1.07
C SER A 352 69.61 -19.94 -1.07
N TYR A 353 70.20 -19.95 -2.26
CA TYR A 353 71.63 -20.11 -2.48
C TYR A 353 72.18 -18.90 -3.26
N MET A 354 73.33 -18.38 -2.83
CA MET A 354 74.07 -17.36 -3.56
C MET A 354 75.57 -17.67 -3.51
N GLY A 355 76.26 -17.52 -4.64
CA GLY A 355 77.72 -17.67 -4.67
C GLY A 355 78.39 -16.68 -3.71
N GLY A 356 79.27 -17.18 -2.83
CA GLY A 356 79.86 -16.42 -1.73
C GLY A 356 79.19 -16.70 -0.38
N LEU A 357 77.86 -16.66 -0.31
CA LEU A 357 77.10 -16.91 0.92
C LEU A 357 76.80 -18.41 1.15
N GLY A 358 76.85 -19.22 0.10
CA GLY A 358 76.39 -20.61 0.15
C GLY A 358 74.87 -20.69 0.29
N ASN A 359 74.38 -21.75 0.94
CA ASN A 359 72.96 -21.83 1.32
C ASN A 359 72.73 -20.93 2.52
N TYR A 360 71.75 -20.03 2.45
CA TYR A 360 71.49 -19.05 3.49
C TYR A 360 70.00 -18.91 3.79
N VAL A 361 69.72 -18.40 4.98
CA VAL A 361 68.36 -18.05 5.41
C VAL A 361 68.36 -16.63 5.98
N VAL A 362 67.34 -15.85 5.62
CA VAL A 362 67.10 -14.51 6.15
C VAL A 362 65.84 -14.53 7.00
N ILE A 363 65.97 -14.05 8.23
CA ILE A 363 64.87 -13.90 9.19
C ILE A 363 64.68 -12.41 9.44
N SER A 364 63.48 -11.92 9.18
CA SER A 364 63.11 -10.52 9.28
C SER A 364 62.17 -10.31 10.48
N GLY A 365 62.56 -9.46 11.42
CA GLY A 365 61.79 -9.16 12.62
C GLY A 365 62.42 -8.00 13.40
N GLY A 366 61.62 -7.22 14.14
CA GLY A 366 62.17 -6.12 14.96
C GLY A 366 62.81 -4.97 14.20
N GLY A 367 62.53 -4.85 12.89
CA GLY A 367 63.23 -3.93 12.00
C GLY A 367 64.65 -4.37 11.59
N TYR A 368 65.03 -5.62 11.89
CA TYR A 368 66.29 -6.24 11.46
C TYR A 368 66.05 -7.36 10.45
N ASN A 369 66.98 -7.52 9.52
CA ASN A 369 67.19 -8.70 8.70
C ASN A 369 68.44 -9.41 9.22
N VAL A 370 68.26 -10.62 9.76
CA VAL A 370 69.35 -11.47 10.22
C VAL A 370 69.61 -12.55 9.18
N VAL A 371 70.85 -12.60 8.70
CA VAL A 371 71.29 -13.49 7.62
C VAL A 371 72.19 -14.56 8.23
N TYR A 372 71.84 -15.83 8.03
CA TYR A 372 72.62 -16.98 8.44
C TYR A 372 73.12 -17.69 7.19
N GLN A 373 74.43 -17.68 6.97
CA GLN A 373 75.04 -18.14 5.73
C GLN A 373 76.32 -18.95 6.02
N GLU A 374 76.86 -19.58 4.97
CA GLU A 374 78.10 -20.37 4.95
C GLU A 374 78.13 -21.63 5.84
N ALA A 375 77.16 -21.79 6.76
CA ALA A 375 77.04 -22.93 7.67
C ALA A 375 76.56 -24.23 7.00
N PHE A 376 75.84 -24.12 5.88
CA PHE A 376 75.00 -25.19 5.35
C PHE A 376 75.48 -25.65 3.97
N SER A 377 76.05 -26.85 3.87
CA SER A 377 76.52 -27.42 2.60
C SER A 377 75.39 -27.74 1.61
N SER A 378 74.16 -27.95 2.12
CA SER A 378 72.95 -28.27 1.34
C SER A 378 71.74 -27.46 1.85
N PRO A 379 70.78 -27.08 0.98
CA PRO A 379 69.52 -26.46 1.41
C PRO A 379 68.75 -27.29 2.44
N SER A 380 68.90 -28.62 2.43
CA SER A 380 68.24 -29.54 3.37
C SER A 380 68.71 -29.39 4.81
N ASN A 381 69.88 -28.76 5.04
CA ASN A 381 70.38 -28.51 6.38
C ASN A 381 69.71 -27.29 7.03
N ILE A 382 68.97 -26.48 6.27
CA ILE A 382 68.11 -25.41 6.80
C ILE A 382 66.72 -25.99 6.99
N ILE A 383 66.24 -26.07 8.23
CA ILE A 383 64.99 -26.79 8.56
C ILE A 383 63.75 -25.90 8.57
N VAL A 384 63.93 -24.58 8.62
CA VAL A 384 62.85 -23.60 8.50
C VAL A 384 62.56 -23.27 7.03
N ASN A 385 61.36 -22.81 6.72
CA ASN A 385 60.88 -22.46 5.38
C ASN A 385 60.39 -21.01 5.30
N VAL A 386 60.38 -20.45 4.08
CA VAL A 386 59.84 -19.10 3.84
C VAL A 386 58.39 -19.05 4.31
N GLY A 387 58.08 -18.09 5.18
CA GLY A 387 56.78 -17.97 5.83
C GLY A 387 56.76 -18.36 7.29
N ASP A 388 57.70 -19.19 7.75
CA ASP A 388 57.75 -19.66 9.14
C ASP A 388 58.11 -18.50 10.08
N THR A 389 57.46 -18.45 11.25
CA THR A 389 57.83 -17.55 12.34
C THR A 389 58.74 -18.29 13.31
N VAL A 390 59.93 -17.74 13.56
CA VAL A 390 60.91 -18.27 14.50
C VAL A 390 61.04 -17.35 15.72
N LYS A 391 61.33 -17.96 16.87
CA LYS A 391 61.66 -17.27 18.13
C LYS A 391 63.15 -17.36 18.38
N VAL A 392 63.66 -16.46 19.23
CA VAL A 392 65.06 -16.52 19.71
C VAL A 392 65.31 -17.90 20.32
N GLY A 393 66.39 -18.56 19.91
CA GLY A 393 66.75 -19.89 20.37
C GLY A 393 66.13 -21.05 19.57
N ASP A 394 65.24 -20.80 18.61
CA ASP A 394 64.74 -21.89 17.75
C ASP A 394 65.86 -22.41 16.84
N VAL A 395 65.95 -23.73 16.65
CA VAL A 395 66.90 -24.33 15.72
C VAL A 395 66.46 -24.04 14.29
N ILE A 396 67.29 -23.34 13.52
CA ILE A 396 66.98 -22.95 12.13
C ILE A 396 67.67 -23.85 11.10
N GLY A 397 68.72 -24.57 11.53
CA GLY A 397 69.43 -25.49 10.68
C GLY A 397 70.61 -26.18 11.38
N TYR A 398 71.30 -27.02 10.62
CA TYR A 398 72.41 -27.83 11.09
C TYR A 398 73.70 -27.48 10.34
N ARG A 399 74.67 -26.86 11.03
CA ARG A 399 75.98 -26.54 10.45
C ARG A 399 76.76 -27.82 10.17
N ASP A 400 77.28 -27.93 8.95
CA ASP A 400 78.16 -29.02 8.51
C ASP A 400 79.39 -28.53 7.73
N THR A 401 79.62 -27.22 7.71
CA THR A 401 80.82 -26.57 7.18
C THR A 401 81.76 -26.11 8.31
N ASN A 402 82.83 -25.39 7.96
CA ASN A 402 83.83 -24.94 8.92
C ASN A 402 83.38 -23.77 9.81
N HIS A 403 82.37 -22.98 9.43
CA HIS A 403 81.87 -21.86 10.24
C HIS A 403 80.44 -21.47 9.85
N LEU A 404 79.76 -20.74 10.74
CA LEU A 404 78.54 -20.00 10.46
C LEU A 404 78.90 -18.52 10.37
N HIS A 405 78.51 -17.84 9.29
CA HIS A 405 78.55 -16.38 9.22
C HIS A 405 77.16 -15.82 9.54
N VAL A 406 77.09 -14.87 10.48
CA VAL A 406 75.86 -14.15 10.81
C VAL A 406 76.02 -12.67 10.47
N GLY A 407 75.18 -12.16 9.57
CA GLY A 407 75.09 -10.74 9.24
C GLY A 407 73.79 -10.13 9.75
N VAL A 408 73.81 -8.89 10.20
CA VAL A 408 72.59 -8.17 10.62
C VAL A 408 72.51 -6.81 9.94
N THR A 409 71.34 -6.47 9.39
CA THR A 409 71.10 -5.18 8.75
C THR A 409 69.69 -4.66 9.00
N LYS A 410 69.49 -3.35 8.93
CA LYS A 410 68.14 -2.73 8.87
C LYS A 410 67.69 -2.44 7.44
N ALA A 411 68.58 -2.58 6.45
CA ALA A 411 68.27 -2.40 5.04
C ALA A 411 67.65 -3.68 4.47
N ASP A 412 67.04 -3.57 3.29
CA ASP A 412 66.64 -4.75 2.51
C ASP A 412 67.87 -5.63 2.20
N PHE A 413 67.73 -6.95 2.34
CA PHE A 413 68.83 -7.89 2.16
C PHE A 413 69.48 -7.78 0.77
N ASN A 414 68.70 -7.61 -0.30
CA ASN A 414 69.25 -7.54 -1.65
C ASN A 414 70.04 -6.26 -1.88
N VAL A 415 69.74 -5.19 -1.14
CA VAL A 415 70.54 -3.95 -1.13
C VAL A 415 71.78 -4.14 -0.26
N ALA A 416 71.64 -4.78 0.90
CA ALA A 416 72.73 -4.95 1.86
C ALA A 416 73.85 -5.86 1.34
N VAL A 417 73.51 -6.97 0.67
CA VAL A 417 74.49 -7.92 0.10
C VAL A 417 75.35 -7.27 -0.99
N GLY A 418 74.83 -6.27 -1.71
CA GLY A 418 75.62 -5.45 -2.64
C GLY A 418 76.71 -4.59 -1.97
N LYS A 419 76.68 -4.49 -0.63
CA LYS A 419 77.59 -3.69 0.20
C LYS A 419 78.40 -4.52 1.20
N SER A 420 78.53 -5.83 1.01
CA SER A 420 79.27 -6.73 1.91
C SER A 420 80.72 -6.33 2.21
N PHE A 421 81.34 -5.52 1.35
CA PHE A 421 82.71 -5.00 1.56
C PHE A 421 82.77 -3.49 1.80
N THR A 422 81.65 -2.85 2.20
CA THR A 422 81.56 -1.40 2.39
C THR A 422 81.16 -1.06 3.82
N ASN A 423 82.03 -0.33 4.53
CA ASN A 423 81.76 0.13 5.89
C ASN A 423 81.01 1.47 5.91
N ASP A 424 79.73 1.46 5.54
CA ASP A 424 78.86 2.65 5.51
C ASP A 424 77.68 2.59 6.49
N GLY A 425 77.70 1.62 7.43
CA GLY A 425 76.63 1.40 8.40
C GLY A 425 75.46 0.57 7.88
N THR A 426 75.53 0.05 6.64
CA THR A 426 74.53 -0.88 6.12
C THR A 426 74.46 -2.16 6.94
N TRP A 427 75.61 -2.73 7.29
CA TRP A 427 75.71 -3.88 8.18
C TRP A 427 76.01 -3.44 9.61
N LEU A 428 75.43 -4.16 10.58
CA LEU A 428 75.52 -3.89 12.00
C LEU A 428 76.30 -5.01 12.69
N ASP A 429 77.01 -4.66 13.77
CA ASP A 429 77.79 -5.61 14.54
C ASP A 429 76.88 -6.63 15.26
N PRO A 430 76.85 -7.92 14.84
CA PRO A 430 76.04 -8.94 15.49
C PRO A 430 76.49 -9.20 16.94
N LEU A 431 77.79 -9.01 17.25
CA LEU A 431 78.33 -9.21 18.61
C LEU A 431 77.68 -8.22 19.58
N GLU A 432 77.60 -6.94 19.20
CA GLU A 432 76.99 -5.91 20.03
C GLU A 432 75.47 -6.06 20.13
N LEU A 433 74.80 -6.45 19.05
CA LEU A 433 73.35 -6.68 19.08
C LEU A 433 72.95 -7.86 19.97
N ILE A 434 73.69 -8.97 19.92
CA ILE A 434 73.39 -10.12 20.79
C ILE A 434 73.61 -9.78 22.28
N LYS A 435 74.60 -8.94 22.59
CA LYS A 435 74.93 -8.57 23.98
C LYS A 435 74.01 -7.49 24.54
N ASN A 436 73.69 -6.49 23.73
CA ASN A 436 73.15 -5.21 24.18
C ASN A 436 71.91 -4.76 23.38
N GLY A 437 71.36 -5.60 22.50
CA GLY A 437 70.23 -5.26 21.64
C GLY A 437 68.90 -5.03 22.38
N PRO A 438 67.97 -4.24 21.81
CA PRO A 438 66.67 -3.96 22.39
C PRO A 438 65.75 -5.20 22.39
N SER A 439 64.82 -5.27 23.35
CA SER A 439 63.77 -6.30 23.39
C SER A 439 62.50 -5.84 22.66
N ASP A 440 61.99 -6.66 21.73
CA ASP A 440 60.73 -6.38 21.03
C ASP A 440 59.52 -7.02 21.73
N THR A 441 58.44 -6.24 21.86
CA THR A 441 57.11 -6.69 22.31
C THR A 441 56.15 -6.68 21.13
N ASP A 442 55.58 -7.83 20.78
CA ASP A 442 54.58 -7.96 19.74
C ASP A 442 53.17 -8.10 20.34
N THR A 443 52.18 -7.40 19.76
CA THR A 443 50.77 -7.40 20.18
C THR A 443 49.90 -7.77 18.99
N GLU A 444 49.28 -8.94 19.01
CA GLU A 444 48.28 -9.32 18.00
C GLU A 444 46.86 -9.09 18.52
N THR A 445 46.03 -8.45 17.69
CA THR A 445 44.62 -8.18 17.94
C THR A 445 43.78 -8.84 16.85
N SER A 446 42.87 -9.75 17.22
CA SER A 446 41.89 -10.36 16.32
C SER A 446 40.47 -9.95 16.71
N SER A 447 39.55 -9.88 15.74
CA SER A 447 38.14 -9.56 15.97
C SER A 447 37.21 -10.54 15.26
N GLU A 448 36.19 -11.03 15.97
CA GLU A 448 35.12 -11.86 15.41
C GLU A 448 33.78 -11.11 15.50
N THR A 449 33.03 -11.03 14.40
CA THR A 449 31.72 -10.36 14.34
C THR A 449 30.61 -11.37 14.04
N ASN A 450 29.61 -11.45 14.92
CA ASN A 450 28.38 -12.22 14.71
C ASN A 450 27.20 -11.26 14.47
N SER A 451 26.36 -11.54 13.48
CA SER A 451 25.18 -10.74 13.14
C SER A 451 23.90 -11.59 13.22
N ASN A 452 22.84 -11.00 13.76
CA ASN A 452 21.50 -11.59 13.79
C ASN A 452 20.46 -10.53 13.45
N SER A 453 19.50 -10.86 12.60
CA SER A 453 18.40 -9.97 12.21
C SER A 453 17.03 -10.57 12.58
N ASN A 454 16.10 -9.70 12.96
CA ASN A 454 14.69 -10.03 13.12
C ASN A 454 13.83 -8.92 12.52
N THR A 455 12.69 -9.30 11.95
CA THR A 455 11.72 -8.36 11.38
C THR A 455 10.39 -8.55 12.09
N GLN A 456 9.77 -7.45 12.51
CA GLN A 456 8.46 -7.45 13.17
C GLN A 456 7.54 -6.38 12.57
N GLU A 457 6.29 -6.74 12.32
CA GLU A 457 5.24 -5.87 11.78
C GLU A 457 4.44 -5.17 12.90
N TYR A 458 4.09 -3.91 12.66
CA TYR A 458 3.33 -3.04 13.56
C TYR A 458 2.25 -2.27 12.79
N TYR A 459 1.23 -1.81 13.50
CA TYR A 459 0.21 -0.89 12.95
C TYR A 459 0.48 0.53 13.42
N TYR A 460 0.21 1.52 12.56
CA TYR A 460 0.30 2.95 12.94
C TYR A 460 -0.67 3.31 14.07
N PHE A 461 -1.81 2.63 14.16
CA PHE A 461 -2.68 2.62 15.32
C PHE A 461 -3.23 1.21 15.56
N ALA A 462 -3.53 0.89 16.82
CA ALA A 462 -4.14 -0.40 17.15
C ALA A 462 -5.49 -0.56 16.42
N PRO A 463 -5.71 -1.65 15.67
CA PRO A 463 -7.01 -1.96 15.08
C PRO A 463 -8.11 -1.86 16.12
N PHE A 464 -9.23 -1.26 15.76
CA PHE A 464 -10.28 -0.94 16.72
C PHE A 464 -11.67 -1.12 16.14
N MET A 465 -12.65 -1.38 17.00
CA MET A 465 -14.06 -1.41 16.64
C MET A 465 -14.65 -0.01 16.80
N TYR A 466 -15.13 0.59 15.72
CA TYR A 466 -15.99 1.77 15.80
C TYR A 466 -17.44 1.32 16.09
N ARG A 467 -18.16 2.05 16.96
CA ARG A 467 -19.53 1.74 17.38
C ARG A 467 -20.34 3.04 17.48
N ASP A 468 -21.49 3.08 16.84
CA ASP A 468 -22.50 4.12 17.03
C ASP A 468 -23.43 3.70 18.18
N GLU A 469 -23.11 4.13 19.40
CA GLU A 469 -23.82 3.71 20.62
C GLU A 469 -25.30 4.12 20.62
N GLU A 470 -25.64 5.26 20.02
CA GLU A 470 -27.03 5.73 19.93
C GLU A 470 -27.86 4.84 19.00
N SER A 471 -27.29 4.45 17.84
CA SER A 471 -27.89 3.48 16.93
C SER A 471 -27.99 2.09 17.56
N ILE A 472 -26.93 1.61 18.22
CA ILE A 472 -26.89 0.28 18.86
C ILE A 472 -27.94 0.18 19.97
N LYS A 473 -28.08 1.23 20.78
CA LYS A 473 -29.12 1.28 21.82
C LYS A 473 -30.53 1.14 21.25
N LYS A 474 -30.75 1.59 20.02
CA LYS A 474 -32.06 1.58 19.38
C LYS A 474 -32.35 0.32 18.56
N TYR A 475 -31.35 -0.21 17.87
CA TYR A 475 -31.55 -1.28 16.89
C TYR A 475 -30.75 -2.56 17.17
N GLY A 476 -29.91 -2.58 18.20
CA GLY A 476 -28.96 -3.66 18.46
C GLY A 476 -27.68 -3.54 17.62
N GLU A 477 -26.80 -4.51 17.73
CA GLU A 477 -25.53 -4.55 16.98
C GLU A 477 -25.74 -5.01 15.54
N HIS A 478 -25.28 -4.20 14.58
CA HIS A 478 -25.30 -4.50 13.15
C HIS A 478 -23.92 -4.20 12.55
N PRO A 479 -23.01 -5.20 12.53
CA PRO A 479 -21.65 -5.01 12.04
C PRO A 479 -21.58 -4.90 10.52
N ALA A 480 -20.80 -3.96 10.01
CA ALA A 480 -20.35 -3.91 8.62
C ALA A 480 -19.12 -4.81 8.41
N GLU A 481 -18.82 -5.09 7.14
CA GLU A 481 -17.55 -5.70 6.75
C GLU A 481 -16.36 -4.87 7.26
N PRO A 482 -15.24 -5.50 7.70
CA PRO A 482 -14.06 -4.79 8.14
C PRO A 482 -13.55 -3.82 7.07
N ILE A 483 -13.13 -2.64 7.50
CA ILE A 483 -12.50 -1.65 6.62
C ILE A 483 -11.00 -1.67 6.90
N GLU A 484 -10.25 -2.22 5.93
CA GLU A 484 -8.79 -2.16 5.89
C GLU A 484 -8.37 -1.11 4.87
N ASP A 485 -7.67 -0.07 5.35
CA ASP A 485 -7.26 1.04 4.51
C ASP A 485 -5.89 1.56 4.97
N GLY A 486 -4.86 1.13 4.24
CA GLY A 486 -3.46 1.44 4.53
C GLY A 486 -3.11 2.92 4.49
N ARG A 487 -3.97 3.76 3.89
CA ARG A 487 -3.77 5.21 3.77
C ARG A 487 -3.88 5.91 5.12
N PHE A 488 -4.64 5.34 6.05
CA PHE A 488 -4.85 5.94 7.36
C PHE A 488 -3.75 5.54 8.34
N LYS A 489 -2.92 6.52 8.71
CA LYS A 489 -1.94 6.41 9.80
C LYS A 489 -2.43 7.06 11.11
N ASP A 490 -3.52 7.82 11.04
CA ASP A 490 -4.17 8.45 12.19
C ASP A 490 -5.55 7.84 12.46
N LYS A 491 -5.81 7.54 13.74
CA LYS A 491 -7.04 6.89 14.19
C LYS A 491 -8.28 7.77 13.99
N ASN A 492 -8.18 9.08 14.23
CA ASN A 492 -9.35 9.97 14.13
C ASN A 492 -9.74 10.20 12.67
N ALA A 493 -8.76 10.29 11.77
CA ALA A 493 -9.01 10.33 10.33
C ALA A 493 -9.76 9.07 9.84
N MET A 494 -9.37 7.89 10.34
CA MET A 494 -10.10 6.64 10.06
C MET A 494 -11.54 6.68 10.62
N ILE A 495 -11.75 7.22 11.84
CA ILE A 495 -13.09 7.38 12.42
C ILE A 495 -13.98 8.27 11.56
N GLU A 496 -13.50 9.42 11.11
CA GLU A 496 -14.29 10.33 10.26
C GLU A 496 -14.60 9.69 8.90
N TYR A 497 -13.68 8.91 8.34
CA TYR A 497 -13.92 8.15 7.11
C TYR A 497 -15.01 7.09 7.28
N VAL A 498 -14.91 6.21 8.28
CA VAL A 498 -15.88 5.10 8.45
C VAL A 498 -17.29 5.60 8.78
N LYS A 499 -17.43 6.75 9.45
CA LYS A 499 -18.74 7.40 9.67
C LYS A 499 -19.47 7.70 8.35
N THR A 500 -18.74 7.97 7.27
CA THR A 500 -19.33 8.21 5.94
C THR A 500 -19.78 6.94 5.23
N LYS A 501 -19.28 5.77 5.67
CA LYS A 501 -19.57 4.45 5.07
C LYS A 501 -20.68 3.70 5.80
N LEU A 502 -20.89 4.00 7.08
CA LEU A 502 -21.93 3.38 7.88
C LEU A 502 -23.30 4.01 7.63
N GLN A 503 -24.33 3.16 7.66
CA GLN A 503 -25.72 3.59 7.67
C GLN A 503 -26.36 3.27 9.04
N PRO A 504 -26.21 4.15 10.05
CA PRO A 504 -26.65 3.87 11.43
C PRO A 504 -28.16 3.97 11.63
N ASN A 505 -28.94 4.29 10.59
CA ASN A 505 -30.40 4.35 10.64
C ASN A 505 -30.99 3.52 9.49
N PRO A 506 -32.12 2.82 9.70
CA PRO A 506 -32.88 2.22 8.62
C PRO A 506 -33.19 3.27 7.54
N SER A 507 -33.04 2.89 6.28
CA SER A 507 -33.43 3.76 5.17
C SER A 507 -34.95 3.97 5.20
N LEU A 508 -35.40 5.16 4.79
CA LEU A 508 -36.81 5.48 4.64
C LEU A 508 -37.08 5.83 3.18
N SER A 509 -37.92 5.03 2.52
CA SER A 509 -38.45 5.32 1.20
C SER A 509 -39.88 5.83 1.31
N ILE A 510 -40.23 6.79 0.46
CA ILE A 510 -41.56 7.38 0.43
C ILE A 510 -42.05 7.36 -1.01
N ASP A 511 -43.11 6.59 -1.24
CA ASP A 511 -43.80 6.56 -2.52
C ASP A 511 -45.08 7.36 -2.43
N VAL A 512 -45.22 8.34 -3.32
CA VAL A 512 -46.35 9.25 -3.41
C VAL A 512 -47.08 9.00 -4.71
N THR A 513 -48.39 8.78 -4.64
CA THR A 513 -49.28 8.84 -5.81
C THR A 513 -49.95 10.21 -5.83
N THR A 514 -49.62 11.01 -6.84
CA THR A 514 -50.14 12.38 -7.00
C THR A 514 -51.48 12.40 -7.75
N THR A 515 -52.28 13.43 -7.51
CA THR A 515 -53.54 13.67 -8.24
C THR A 515 -53.41 14.75 -9.31
N THR A 516 -52.20 15.28 -9.51
CA THR A 516 -51.92 16.41 -10.41
C THR A 516 -51.22 15.97 -11.69
N ASP A 517 -51.39 16.72 -12.77
CA ASP A 517 -50.69 16.54 -14.05
C ASP A 517 -49.34 17.29 -14.12
N ILE A 518 -48.88 17.83 -12.98
CA ILE A 518 -47.65 18.63 -12.90
C ILE A 518 -46.44 17.72 -13.11
N LYS A 519 -45.55 18.12 -14.03
CA LYS A 519 -44.28 17.44 -14.27
C LYS A 519 -43.43 17.44 -13.00
N PRO A 520 -43.01 16.26 -12.48
CA PRO A 520 -42.06 16.17 -11.39
C PRO A 520 -40.71 16.80 -11.75
N ILE A 521 -40.08 17.48 -10.79
CA ILE A 521 -38.76 18.10 -10.97
C ILE A 521 -37.73 17.21 -10.25
N ALA A 522 -36.81 16.61 -11.02
CA ALA A 522 -35.73 15.81 -10.47
C ALA A 522 -34.89 16.61 -9.44
N GLY A 523 -34.60 16.02 -8.28
CA GLY A 523 -33.85 16.68 -7.21
C GLY A 523 -34.63 17.78 -6.49
N ASP A 524 -35.95 17.91 -6.68
CA ASP A 524 -36.71 18.90 -5.93
C ASP A 524 -36.87 18.49 -4.47
N VAL A 525 -36.59 19.43 -3.56
CA VAL A 525 -36.83 19.24 -2.13
C VAL A 525 -38.25 19.69 -1.84
N VAL A 526 -39.15 18.71 -1.72
CA VAL A 526 -40.59 18.91 -1.54
C VAL A 526 -40.98 18.77 -0.07
N HIS A 527 -41.85 19.65 0.41
CA HIS A 527 -42.41 19.53 1.76
C HIS A 527 -43.59 18.56 1.74
N VAL A 528 -43.51 17.46 2.49
CA VAL A 528 -44.57 16.47 2.61
C VAL A 528 -45.31 16.65 3.93
N MET A 529 -46.64 16.72 3.87
CA MET A 529 -47.51 16.85 5.04
C MET A 529 -48.59 15.76 5.07
N ILE A 530 -48.66 15.04 6.19
CA ILE A 530 -49.69 14.04 6.49
C ILE A 530 -50.24 14.34 7.87
N LYS A 531 -51.29 15.15 7.89
CA LYS A 531 -51.91 15.64 9.14
C LYS A 531 -52.39 14.50 10.04
N SER A 532 -52.92 13.41 9.47
CA SER A 532 -53.41 12.26 10.25
C SER A 532 -52.32 11.50 10.98
N GLN A 533 -51.06 11.62 10.53
CA GLN A 533 -49.91 10.94 11.10
C GLN A 533 -48.91 11.92 11.73
N ASP A 534 -49.27 13.20 11.91
CA ASP A 534 -48.37 14.26 12.42
C ASP A 534 -47.00 14.33 11.70
N VAL A 535 -46.94 13.96 10.43
CA VAL A 535 -45.72 14.05 9.61
C VAL A 535 -45.73 15.37 8.84
N SER A 536 -44.66 16.16 8.98
CA SER A 536 -44.44 17.42 8.25
C SER A 536 -42.94 17.63 8.10
N THR A 537 -42.36 17.25 6.97
CA THR A 537 -40.91 17.35 6.75
C THR A 537 -40.57 17.38 5.26
N ASN A 538 -39.33 17.71 4.93
CA ASN A 538 -38.85 17.84 3.56
C ASN A 538 -38.19 16.55 3.08
N PHE A 539 -38.49 16.15 1.85
CA PHE A 539 -37.88 15.01 1.18
C PHE A 539 -37.35 15.41 -0.19
N THR A 540 -36.34 14.68 -0.67
CA THR A 540 -35.77 14.93 -1.99
C THR A 540 -36.37 13.97 -3.01
N LEU A 541 -36.81 14.50 -4.15
CA LEU A 541 -37.34 13.70 -5.24
C LEU A 541 -36.22 12.97 -5.99
N THR A 542 -36.19 11.65 -5.88
CA THR A 542 -35.14 10.77 -6.45
C THR A 542 -35.64 9.84 -7.54
N GLY A 543 -36.95 9.71 -7.69
CA GLY A 543 -37.53 8.99 -8.81
C GLY A 543 -38.96 9.45 -9.10
N PHE A 544 -39.42 9.18 -10.32
CA PHE A 544 -40.83 9.34 -10.69
C PHE A 544 -41.20 8.45 -11.87
N THR A 545 -42.49 8.14 -11.95
CA THR A 545 -43.14 7.63 -13.14
C THR A 545 -44.25 8.62 -13.52
N TRP A 546 -43.99 9.40 -14.55
CA TRP A 546 -44.83 10.50 -14.98
C TRP A 546 -45.56 10.17 -16.29
N TYR A 547 -46.86 10.48 -16.33
CA TYR A 547 -47.70 10.29 -17.51
C TYR A 547 -48.06 11.65 -18.13
N PRO A 548 -47.22 12.20 -19.03
CA PRO A 548 -47.37 13.57 -19.55
C PRO A 548 -48.70 13.87 -20.23
N TYR A 549 -49.36 12.89 -20.85
CA TYR A 549 -50.58 13.09 -21.65
C TYR A 549 -51.82 12.38 -21.09
N SER A 550 -51.75 11.81 -19.88
CA SER A 550 -52.89 11.16 -19.23
C SER A 550 -53.90 12.21 -18.74
N TYR A 551 -55.00 12.41 -19.48
CA TYR A 551 -56.10 13.28 -19.06
C TYR A 551 -57.50 12.81 -19.52
N PRO A 552 -58.51 12.75 -18.62
CA PRO A 552 -58.40 12.87 -17.16
C PRO A 552 -57.42 11.83 -16.59
N VAL A 553 -56.92 12.03 -15.36
CA VAL A 553 -55.82 11.23 -14.77
C VAL A 553 -56.26 9.78 -14.54
N ASP A 554 -56.30 8.98 -15.60
CA ASP A 554 -56.60 7.55 -15.53
C ASP A 554 -55.39 6.79 -14.97
N ASN A 555 -54.19 7.23 -15.36
CA ASN A 555 -52.92 6.80 -14.78
C ASN A 555 -52.31 7.94 -13.95
N PRO A 556 -52.26 7.81 -12.61
CA PRO A 556 -51.67 8.83 -11.74
C PRO A 556 -50.15 8.82 -11.79
N THR A 557 -49.54 9.99 -11.61
CA THR A 557 -48.08 10.11 -11.52
C THR A 557 -47.60 9.67 -10.15
N SER A 558 -46.68 8.72 -10.11
CA SER A 558 -46.00 8.29 -8.90
C SER A 558 -44.64 8.96 -8.77
N ILE A 559 -44.29 9.31 -7.54
CA ILE A 559 -43.03 9.96 -7.19
C ILE A 559 -42.40 9.20 -6.05
N THR A 560 -41.11 8.88 -6.18
CA THR A 560 -40.30 8.30 -5.13
C THR A 560 -39.43 9.38 -4.53
N LEU A 561 -39.54 9.55 -3.22
CA LEU A 561 -38.78 10.51 -2.45
C LEU A 561 -37.81 9.75 -1.54
N ASN A 562 -36.55 10.18 -1.53
CA ASN A 562 -35.55 9.62 -0.62
C ASN A 562 -35.45 10.45 0.66
N SER A 563 -35.02 9.76 1.71
CA SER A 563 -34.82 10.28 3.04
C SER A 563 -33.38 10.73 3.29
N ASN A 564 -33.22 11.54 4.33
CA ASN A 564 -31.95 11.86 4.95
C ASN A 564 -32.10 11.68 6.46
N VAL A 565 -31.01 11.83 7.22
CA VAL A 565 -31.03 11.61 8.67
C VAL A 565 -32.12 12.46 9.36
N GLN A 566 -32.30 13.72 8.94
CA GLN A 566 -33.28 14.61 9.57
C GLN A 566 -34.72 14.11 9.39
N ASN A 567 -35.13 13.78 8.16
CA ASN A 567 -36.52 13.38 7.92
C ASN A 567 -36.82 11.94 8.43
N ILE A 568 -35.80 11.07 8.54
CA ILE A 568 -35.92 9.80 9.28
C ILE A 568 -36.25 10.08 10.75
N LEU A 569 -35.50 10.99 11.39
CA LEU A 569 -35.74 11.37 12.78
C LEU A 569 -37.12 12.01 12.97
N ASP A 570 -37.55 12.88 12.06
CA ASP A 570 -38.88 13.50 12.11
C ASP A 570 -40.01 12.46 12.03
N TYR A 571 -39.89 11.50 11.10
CA TYR A 571 -40.86 10.40 10.97
C TYR A 571 -40.91 9.54 12.25
N GLN A 572 -39.74 9.20 12.81
CA GLN A 572 -39.64 8.42 14.05
C GLN A 572 -40.22 9.18 15.26
N ASN A 573 -39.96 10.48 15.36
CA ASN A 573 -40.53 11.33 16.40
C ASN A 573 -42.06 11.40 16.29
N SER A 574 -42.59 11.44 15.07
CA SER A 574 -44.03 11.39 14.87
C SER A 574 -44.64 10.06 15.33
N ARG A 575 -44.04 8.93 14.94
CA ARG A 575 -44.42 7.60 15.42
C ARG A 575 -44.41 7.51 16.94
N GLN A 576 -43.41 8.08 17.60
CA GLN A 576 -43.31 8.13 19.06
C GLN A 576 -44.44 8.97 19.69
N LYS A 577 -44.80 10.11 19.09
CA LYS A 577 -45.95 10.91 19.55
C LYS A 577 -47.26 10.13 19.45
N GLN A 578 -47.49 9.44 18.34
CA GLN A 578 -48.67 8.59 18.14
C GLN A 578 -48.71 7.45 19.16
N PHE A 579 -47.58 6.78 19.42
CA PHE A 579 -47.48 5.76 20.46
C PHE A 579 -47.79 6.33 21.85
N ASN A 580 -47.20 7.47 22.20
CA ASN A 580 -47.44 8.12 23.49
C ASN A 580 -48.91 8.52 23.65
N LYS A 581 -49.55 8.99 22.58
CA LYS A 581 -50.98 9.31 22.54
C LYS A 581 -51.83 8.06 22.77
N ALA A 582 -51.57 6.97 22.04
CA ALA A 582 -52.27 5.69 22.21
C ALA A 582 -52.08 5.13 23.64
N MET A 583 -50.88 5.23 24.21
CA MET A 583 -50.60 4.83 25.59
C MET A 583 -51.34 5.71 26.60
N PHE A 584 -51.47 7.01 26.35
CA PHE A 584 -52.24 7.91 27.20
C PHE A 584 -53.74 7.57 27.14
N GLU A 585 -54.29 7.36 25.93
CA GLU A 585 -55.68 6.96 25.72
C GLU A 585 -55.98 5.61 26.38
N LEU A 586 -55.08 4.63 26.23
CA LEU A 586 -55.16 3.34 26.91
C LEU A 586 -55.20 3.53 28.42
N LYS A 587 -54.24 4.26 29.00
CA LYS A 587 -54.21 4.56 30.45
C LYS A 587 -55.49 5.25 30.92
N SER A 588 -56.00 6.22 30.15
CA SER A 588 -57.24 6.92 30.47
C SER A 588 -58.43 5.96 30.48
N SER A 589 -58.56 5.12 29.45
CA SER A 589 -59.62 4.12 29.35
C SER A 589 -59.55 3.07 30.47
N THR A 590 -58.34 2.62 30.85
CA THR A 590 -58.13 1.70 31.97
C THR A 590 -58.54 2.35 33.28
N ASN A 591 -58.19 3.63 33.51
CA ASN A 591 -58.59 4.36 34.71
C ASN A 591 -60.12 4.56 34.76
N GLU A 592 -60.77 4.85 33.63
CA GLU A 592 -62.24 4.95 33.54
C GLU A 592 -62.92 3.60 33.84
N ALA A 593 -62.37 2.50 33.34
CA ALA A 593 -62.86 1.15 33.63
C ALA A 593 -62.70 0.77 35.10
N ILE A 594 -61.54 1.04 35.71
CA ILE A 594 -61.29 0.84 37.16
C ILE A 594 -62.27 1.67 37.99
N ASN A 595 -62.46 2.94 37.65
CA ASN A 595 -63.41 3.80 38.35
C ASN A 595 -64.86 3.32 38.20
N SER A 596 -65.22 2.77 37.05
CA SER A 596 -66.55 2.19 36.81
C SER A 596 -66.75 0.88 37.57
N ALA A 597 -65.73 0.01 37.65
CA ALA A 597 -65.75 -1.21 38.45
C ALA A 597 -65.84 -0.90 39.96
N ASN A 598 -65.10 0.11 40.43
CA ASN A 598 -65.20 0.58 41.82
C ASN A 598 -66.59 1.15 42.15
N LYS A 599 -67.24 1.83 41.19
CA LYS A 599 -68.65 2.23 41.33
C LYS A 599 -69.61 1.04 41.33
N PHE A 600 -69.33 -0.02 40.57
CA PHE A 600 -70.14 -1.25 40.58
C PHE A 600 -70.08 -1.98 41.94
N ASP A 601 -68.94 -1.90 42.62
CA ASP A 601 -68.77 -2.38 44.01
C ASP A 601 -69.57 -1.55 45.02
N GLU A 602 -69.72 -0.23 44.82
CA GLU A 602 -70.54 0.65 45.69
C GLU A 602 -72.05 0.34 45.61
N PHE A 603 -72.54 -0.25 44.52
CA PHE A 603 -73.96 -0.55 44.30
C PHE A 603 -74.32 -2.05 44.40
N GLY A 604 -73.44 -2.90 44.93
CA GLY A 604 -73.78 -4.30 45.27
C GLY A 604 -73.69 -5.30 44.09
N GLY A 605 -72.75 -5.08 43.17
CA GLY A 605 -72.48 -6.00 42.04
C GLY A 605 -71.95 -7.39 42.43
N ASN A 606 -72.31 -8.41 41.63
CA ASN A 606 -71.99 -9.83 41.86
C ASN A 606 -70.46 -10.09 41.95
N GLN A 607 -70.00 -10.49 43.13
CA GLN A 607 -68.58 -10.75 43.44
C GLN A 607 -67.90 -11.80 42.55
N GLN A 608 -68.65 -12.73 41.94
CA GLN A 608 -68.05 -13.73 41.02
C GLN A 608 -67.52 -13.10 39.73
N LEU A 609 -68.18 -12.05 39.22
CA LEU A 609 -67.74 -11.33 38.03
C LEU A 609 -66.43 -10.55 38.27
N LYS A 610 -66.22 -10.09 39.51
CA LYS A 610 -65.00 -9.40 39.95
C LYS A 610 -63.79 -10.32 40.00
N ILE A 611 -63.98 -11.57 40.45
CA ILE A 611 -62.91 -12.58 40.45
C ILE A 611 -62.51 -12.89 39.01
N TRP A 612 -63.48 -13.07 38.12
CA TRP A 612 -63.21 -13.36 36.71
C TRP A 612 -62.47 -12.20 35.99
N LEU A 613 -62.82 -10.94 36.29
CA LEU A 613 -62.14 -9.78 35.70
C LEU A 613 -60.70 -9.61 36.20
N ASN A 614 -60.45 -9.84 37.49
CA ASN A 614 -59.10 -9.74 38.04
C ASN A 614 -58.17 -10.81 37.47
N ASP A 615 -58.67 -12.02 37.24
CA ASP A 615 -57.89 -13.09 36.58
C ASP A 615 -57.65 -12.78 35.09
N PHE A 616 -58.52 -12.00 34.44
CA PHE A 616 -58.37 -11.62 33.03
C PHE A 616 -57.39 -10.46 32.79
N VAL A 617 -57.24 -9.56 33.77
CA VAL A 617 -56.40 -8.34 33.67
C VAL A 617 -55.02 -8.54 34.34
N GLY A 618 -54.78 -9.70 34.97
CA GLY A 618 -53.55 -10.00 35.73
C GLY A 618 -52.88 -11.30 35.34
N GLY A 619 -52.19 -11.29 34.19
CA GLY A 619 -51.19 -12.26 33.73
C GLY A 619 -50.23 -11.60 32.76
#